data_AF-A0A094DCB5-F1
#
_entry.id   AF-A0A094DCB5-F1
#
_cell.length_a   1.000
_cell.length_b   1.000
_cell.length_c   1.000
_cell.angle_alpha   90.00
_cell.angle_beta   90.00
_cell.angle_gamma   90.00
#
_symmetry.space_group_name_H-M   'P 1'
#
loop_
_entity.id
_entity.type
_entity.pdbx_description
1 polymer ?
#
loop_
_entity_poly.entity_id
_entity_poly.type
_entity_poly.pdbx_seq_one_letter_code
_entity_poly.pdbx_strand_id
1 'polypeptide(L)'
;MANSRIFTRVYSPRSAGELVSGKGQEASFPYTPLLGTTLEEEFRNHAKIWNRNPTALVSFSDRIVDTVQRAFKTHYAFEKGHEKHVSKKDITIAFIAVPPDTRRIYHSAKELAEACKEHLGKNYDLLDPRIYSHEFVFEWAIPDNYPVHKVSLQTLVDRGIQGIQGHNFLQMSTKDERSYIAGNFQQQDPWDIGSTLGVFAQKFGVRAPIDWISHQLFKDCVKAKFENIKRQDIVRLYYRHGHTDIVDFQFVCDLEDGINTTLYDWFSLAFVEFMDWRDRTEDMMNWEQFDCWETWYDIDDDGLRTVLSAKEKVLYERAKDELLAKHEKMRADIEAEAVRIGL
;
A
#
# COMPACT_ATOMS: atom_id res chain seq x y z
N MET A 1 8.19 22.14 5.82
CA MET A 1 6.82 21.77 5.42
C MET A 1 6.39 20.64 6.35
N ALA A 2 5.19 20.67 6.90
CA ALA A 2 4.74 19.57 7.77
C ALA A 2 4.46 18.33 6.90
N ASN A 3 5.10 17.20 7.22
CA ASN A 3 4.96 15.97 6.45
C ASN A 3 3.53 15.41 6.61
N SER A 4 2.92 15.00 5.50
CA SER A 4 1.64 14.29 5.51
C SER A 4 1.74 13.03 6.39
N ARG A 5 0.66 12.70 7.09
CA ARG A 5 0.59 11.46 7.86
C ARG A 5 0.10 10.33 6.95
N ILE A 6 0.87 9.25 6.88
CA ILE A 6 0.49 8.08 6.09
C ILE A 6 -0.29 7.09 6.96
N PHE A 7 -1.34 6.56 6.38
CA PHE A 7 -2.14 5.47 6.91
C PHE A 7 -2.36 4.40 5.86
N THR A 8 -2.84 3.25 6.30
CA THR A 8 -3.12 2.10 5.45
C THR A 8 -4.51 1.54 5.72
N ARG A 9 -5.17 1.07 4.67
CA ARG A 9 -6.44 0.36 4.78
C ARG A 9 -6.40 -0.90 3.93
N VAL A 10 -6.85 -2.00 4.52
CA VAL A 10 -7.08 -3.26 3.82
C VAL A 10 -8.58 -3.37 3.55
N TYR A 11 -8.95 -3.68 2.32
CA TYR A 11 -10.34 -3.96 1.98
C TYR A 11 -10.44 -4.99 0.85
N SER A 12 -11.64 -5.51 0.67
CA SER A 12 -12.04 -6.38 -0.44
C SER A 12 -13.48 -6.06 -0.83
N PRO A 13 -14.01 -6.56 -1.95
CA PRO A 13 -15.41 -6.38 -2.34
C PRO A 13 -16.44 -6.84 -1.28
N ARG A 14 -16.02 -7.64 -0.29
CA ARG A 14 -16.87 -8.07 0.83
C ARG A 14 -16.77 -7.18 2.07
N SER A 15 -15.82 -6.25 2.09
CA SER A 15 -15.65 -5.31 3.21
C SER A 15 -16.76 -4.26 3.16
N ALA A 16 -17.17 -3.75 4.32
CA ALA A 16 -18.12 -2.65 4.39
C ALA A 16 -17.50 -1.38 3.75
N GLY A 17 -17.88 -1.14 2.49
CA GLY A 17 -17.75 0.13 1.79
C GLY A 17 -16.42 0.47 1.10
N GLU A 18 -15.42 -0.43 1.04
CA GLU A 18 -14.08 -0.12 0.48
C GLU A 18 -13.48 1.17 1.07
N LEU A 19 -13.43 2.29 0.33
CA LEU A 19 -12.96 3.59 0.84
C LEU A 19 -14.08 4.48 1.40
N VAL A 20 -15.34 4.08 1.18
CA VAL A 20 -16.54 4.69 1.72
C VAL A 20 -17.00 3.83 2.91
N SER A 21 -17.76 4.41 3.84
CA SER A 21 -18.39 3.65 4.93
C SER A 21 -19.64 2.97 4.42
N GLY A 22 -20.12 1.95 5.12
CA GLY A 22 -21.36 1.27 4.71
C GLY A 22 -22.57 2.21 4.69
N LYS A 23 -22.69 3.15 5.66
CA LYS A 23 -23.73 4.20 5.61
C LYS A 23 -23.47 5.24 4.52
N GLY A 24 -22.19 5.54 4.24
CA GLY A 24 -21.81 6.51 3.21
C GLY A 24 -22.21 6.11 1.80
N GLN A 25 -22.39 4.81 1.53
CA GLN A 25 -22.88 4.30 0.24
C GLN A 25 -24.36 4.61 -0.02
N GLU A 26 -25.15 4.74 1.06
CA GLU A 26 -26.59 5.03 0.99
C GLU A 26 -26.90 6.52 1.21
N ALA A 27 -25.97 7.26 1.79
CA ALA A 27 -26.13 8.67 2.12
C ALA A 27 -25.93 9.58 0.89
N SER A 28 -26.69 10.68 0.84
CA SER A 28 -26.51 11.72 -0.18
C SER A 28 -25.34 12.65 0.16
N PHE A 29 -24.47 12.91 -0.81
CA PHE A 29 -23.37 13.88 -0.68
C PHE A 29 -23.91 15.33 -0.76
N PRO A 30 -23.38 16.30 0.01
CA PRO A 30 -22.22 16.22 0.92
C PRO A 30 -22.54 15.59 2.28
N TYR A 31 -21.57 14.85 2.83
CA TYR A 31 -21.72 14.22 4.14
C TYR A 31 -21.70 15.25 5.28
N THR A 32 -22.61 15.06 6.26
CA THR A 32 -22.66 15.92 7.45
C THR A 32 -21.68 15.39 8.50
N PRO A 33 -20.74 16.20 9.03
CA PRO A 33 -19.82 15.76 10.08
C PRO A 33 -20.53 15.18 11.30
N LEU A 34 -20.01 14.08 11.82
CA LEU A 34 -20.48 13.45 13.05
C LEU A 34 -19.98 14.26 14.25
N LEU A 35 -20.88 14.63 15.16
CA LEU A 35 -20.54 15.46 16.31
C LEU A 35 -20.80 14.74 17.63
N GLY A 36 -19.87 14.90 18.57
CA GLY A 36 -19.99 14.49 19.97
C GLY A 36 -20.50 13.06 20.15
N THR A 37 -21.64 12.94 20.82
CA THR A 37 -22.25 11.65 21.15
C THR A 37 -22.56 10.81 19.91
N THR A 38 -22.96 11.40 18.78
CA THR A 38 -23.26 10.64 17.54
C THR A 38 -22.03 9.92 17.01
N LEU A 39 -20.87 10.58 16.99
CA LEU A 39 -19.60 9.96 16.57
C LEU A 39 -19.23 8.79 17.50
N GLU A 40 -19.44 8.96 18.81
CA GLU A 40 -19.22 7.89 19.78
C GLU A 40 -20.18 6.72 19.57
N GLU A 41 -21.46 6.96 19.25
CA GLU A 41 -22.41 5.85 18.99
C GLU A 41 -22.02 5.05 17.75
N GLU A 42 -21.62 5.75 16.68
CA GLU A 42 -21.07 5.13 15.47
C GLU A 42 -19.82 4.31 15.82
N PHE A 43 -18.91 4.86 16.64
CA PHE A 43 -17.71 4.17 17.06
C PHE A 43 -18.01 2.93 17.93
N ARG A 44 -18.97 3.01 18.86
CA ARG A 44 -19.41 1.86 19.67
C ARG A 44 -19.97 0.74 18.81
N ASN A 45 -20.69 1.08 17.74
CA ASN A 45 -21.20 0.10 16.80
C ASN A 45 -20.10 -0.46 15.90
N HIS A 46 -19.14 0.38 15.50
CA HIS A 46 -17.95 -0.01 14.73
C HIS A 46 -17.05 -0.99 15.50
N ALA A 47 -16.87 -0.76 16.80
CA ALA A 47 -16.05 -1.58 17.69
C ALA A 47 -16.59 -3.00 17.93
N LYS A 48 -17.88 -3.24 17.68
CA LYS A 48 -18.51 -4.56 17.85
C LYS A 48 -18.15 -5.45 16.66
N ILE A 49 -17.26 -6.41 16.88
CA ILE A 49 -16.72 -7.36 15.88
C ILE A 49 -17.81 -8.03 15.02
N TRP A 50 -18.97 -8.33 15.61
CA TRP A 50 -20.09 -9.02 14.94
C TRP A 50 -21.24 -8.09 14.54
N ASN A 51 -21.04 -6.77 14.59
CA ASN A 51 -22.06 -5.84 14.17
C ASN A 51 -22.31 -5.96 12.67
N ARG A 52 -23.57 -6.19 12.31
CA ARG A 52 -24.02 -6.26 10.91
C ARG A 52 -24.63 -4.97 10.42
N ASN A 53 -24.90 -4.01 11.32
CA ASN A 53 -25.42 -2.71 10.94
C ASN A 53 -24.26 -1.87 10.41
N PRO A 54 -24.34 -1.38 9.16
CA PRO A 54 -23.36 -0.47 8.61
C PRO A 54 -23.14 0.73 9.53
N THR A 55 -21.89 1.18 9.65
CA THR A 55 -21.54 2.42 10.35
C THR A 55 -21.19 3.51 9.35
N ALA A 56 -21.10 4.75 9.84
CA ALA A 56 -20.58 5.88 9.10
C ALA A 56 -19.06 6.03 9.24
N LEU A 57 -18.34 4.97 9.64
CA LEU A 57 -16.90 5.04 9.91
C LEU A 57 -16.09 4.14 8.97
N VAL A 58 -14.93 4.64 8.55
CA VAL A 58 -13.97 3.93 7.71
C VAL A 58 -12.68 3.77 8.50
N SER A 59 -12.39 2.54 8.95
CA SER A 59 -11.18 2.20 9.74
C SER A 59 -9.91 2.12 8.89
N PHE A 60 -8.80 2.60 9.44
CA PHE A 60 -7.47 2.51 8.87
C PHE A 60 -6.42 2.38 9.99
N SER A 61 -5.20 2.01 9.60
CA SER A 61 -4.08 1.71 10.49
C SER A 61 -2.91 2.65 10.22
N ASP A 62 -2.13 2.99 11.24
CA ASP A 62 -0.79 3.58 11.05
C ASP A 62 0.34 2.55 11.21
N ARG A 63 -0.02 1.28 11.42
CA ARG A 63 0.91 0.17 11.60
C ARG A 63 0.97 -0.72 10.37
N ILE A 64 2.15 -0.85 9.74
CA ILE A 64 2.30 -1.63 8.50
C ILE A 64 2.20 -3.13 8.76
N VAL A 65 2.71 -3.62 9.90
CA VAL A 65 2.60 -5.05 10.25
C VAL A 65 1.14 -5.48 10.42
N ASP A 66 0.31 -4.65 11.07
CA ASP A 66 -1.13 -4.89 11.17
C ASP A 66 -1.79 -4.97 9.79
N THR A 67 -1.32 -4.15 8.86
CA THR A 67 -1.89 -4.04 7.51
C THR A 67 -1.64 -5.32 6.70
N VAL A 68 -0.38 -5.75 6.63
CA VAL A 68 -0.01 -6.98 5.91
C VAL A 68 -0.71 -8.18 6.54
N GLN A 69 -0.72 -8.25 7.87
CA GLN A 69 -1.41 -9.33 8.57
C GLN A 69 -2.93 -9.32 8.36
N ARG A 70 -3.58 -8.15 8.37
CA ARG A 70 -5.01 -8.03 8.06
C ARG A 70 -5.30 -8.51 6.64
N ALA A 71 -4.48 -8.14 5.65
CA ALA A 71 -4.64 -8.60 4.27
C ALA A 71 -4.59 -10.13 4.16
N PHE A 72 -3.59 -10.76 4.81
CA PHE A 72 -3.51 -12.21 4.89
C PHE A 72 -4.69 -12.82 5.64
N LYS A 73 -5.10 -12.29 6.80
CA LYS A 73 -6.29 -12.76 7.52
C LYS A 73 -7.57 -12.65 6.70
N THR A 74 -7.73 -11.60 5.90
CA THR A 74 -8.86 -11.44 4.98
C THR A 74 -8.86 -12.53 3.91
N HIS A 75 -7.70 -12.93 3.40
CA HIS A 75 -7.59 -14.01 2.41
C HIS A 75 -7.97 -15.39 2.99
N TYR A 76 -7.59 -15.65 4.24
CA TYR A 76 -7.84 -16.93 4.93
C TYR A 76 -8.98 -16.85 5.94
N ALA A 77 -9.92 -15.93 5.76
CA ALA A 77 -11.01 -15.76 6.71
C ALA A 77 -11.88 -17.03 6.78
N PHE A 78 -12.04 -17.55 8.01
CA PHE A 78 -12.97 -18.64 8.31
C PHE A 78 -14.35 -18.06 8.61
N GLU A 79 -15.36 -18.44 7.84
CA GLU A 79 -16.74 -18.04 8.08
C GLU A 79 -17.57 -19.29 8.38
N LYS A 80 -18.13 -19.38 9.60
CA LYS A 80 -19.04 -20.47 10.03
C LYS A 80 -18.49 -21.90 9.81
N GLY A 81 -17.21 -22.12 10.10
CA GLY A 81 -16.59 -23.45 9.98
C GLY A 81 -16.24 -23.85 8.54
N HIS A 82 -16.43 -22.95 7.57
CA HIS A 82 -15.95 -23.14 6.20
C HIS A 82 -14.86 -22.12 5.87
N GLU A 83 -13.77 -22.59 5.28
CA GLU A 83 -12.73 -21.74 4.73
C GLU A 83 -13.29 -21.06 3.48
N LYS A 84 -13.49 -19.74 3.54
CA LYS A 84 -14.05 -18.98 2.43
C LYS A 84 -13.02 -17.97 1.95
N HIS A 85 -12.13 -18.42 1.09
CA HIS A 85 -11.09 -17.56 0.55
C HIS A 85 -11.68 -16.38 -0.22
N VAL A 86 -11.24 -15.17 0.12
CA VAL A 86 -11.34 -14.01 -0.77
C VAL A 86 -10.13 -14.08 -1.68
N SER A 87 -10.29 -13.93 -3.00
CA SER A 87 -9.14 -13.99 -3.92
C SER A 87 -8.09 -12.95 -3.52
N LYS A 88 -6.80 -13.31 -3.56
CA LYS A 88 -5.70 -12.38 -3.28
C LYS A 88 -5.72 -11.17 -4.22
N LYS A 89 -6.25 -11.33 -5.44
CA LYS A 89 -6.44 -10.26 -6.43
C LYS A 89 -7.50 -9.24 -5.99
N ASP A 90 -8.48 -9.68 -5.21
CA ASP A 90 -9.60 -8.87 -4.75
C ASP A 90 -9.31 -8.19 -3.40
N ILE A 91 -8.17 -8.47 -2.77
CA ILE A 91 -7.76 -7.84 -1.52
C ILE A 91 -6.81 -6.71 -1.86
N THR A 92 -7.20 -5.48 -1.52
CA THR A 92 -6.43 -4.27 -1.78
C THR A 92 -5.90 -3.67 -0.48
N ILE A 93 -4.65 -3.24 -0.51
CA ILE A 93 -4.03 -2.38 0.49
C ILE A 93 -3.90 -1.00 -0.12
N ALA A 94 -4.60 -0.02 0.46
CA ALA A 94 -4.48 1.39 0.10
C ALA A 94 -3.60 2.14 1.08
N PHE A 95 -2.69 2.97 0.57
CA PHE A 95 -1.92 3.95 1.32
C PHE A 95 -2.59 5.31 1.18
N ILE A 96 -2.85 5.96 2.30
CA ILE A 96 -3.66 7.16 2.42
C ILE A 96 -2.77 8.25 3.04
N ALA A 97 -2.47 9.29 2.27
CA ALA A 97 -1.69 10.42 2.75
C ALA A 97 -2.63 11.54 3.20
N VAL A 98 -2.62 11.80 4.50
CA VAL A 98 -3.51 12.78 5.13
C VAL A 98 -2.73 14.06 5.43
N PRO A 99 -3.14 15.21 4.87
CA PRO A 99 -2.48 16.49 5.12
C PRO A 99 -2.55 16.90 6.61
N PRO A 100 -1.55 17.62 7.13
CA PRO A 100 -1.39 17.93 8.56
C PRO A 100 -2.54 18.75 9.19
N ASP A 101 -3.28 19.53 8.41
CA ASP A 101 -4.32 20.45 8.90
C ASP A 101 -5.75 19.86 8.87
N THR A 102 -5.86 18.53 8.76
CA THR A 102 -7.14 17.86 8.52
C THR A 102 -7.75 17.20 9.76
N ARG A 103 -7.44 17.72 10.96
CA ARG A 103 -7.86 17.13 12.26
C ARG A 103 -9.39 16.98 12.47
N ARG A 104 -10.22 17.46 11.55
CA ARG A 104 -11.69 17.38 11.63
C ARG A 104 -12.34 16.26 10.84
N ILE A 105 -11.59 15.52 10.01
CA ILE A 105 -12.18 14.51 9.12
C ILE A 105 -11.84 13.07 9.53
N TYR A 106 -10.90 12.89 10.46
CA TYR A 106 -10.59 11.60 11.04
C TYR A 106 -10.23 11.70 12.51
N HIS A 107 -10.37 10.57 13.22
CA HIS A 107 -10.25 10.50 14.67
C HIS A 107 -9.37 9.33 15.09
N SER A 108 -8.68 9.50 16.22
CA SER A 108 -7.99 8.40 16.91
C SER A 108 -9.04 7.46 17.52
N ALA A 109 -9.05 6.19 17.11
CA ALA A 109 -9.99 5.21 17.67
C ALA A 109 -9.72 4.98 19.17
N LYS A 110 -8.47 5.12 19.60
CA LYS A 110 -8.11 5.08 21.02
C LYS A 110 -8.78 6.21 21.82
N GLU A 111 -8.71 7.44 21.33
CA GLU A 111 -9.32 8.60 22.00
C GLU A 111 -10.84 8.48 22.04
N LEU A 112 -11.45 7.98 20.95
CA LEU A 112 -12.89 7.67 20.93
C LEU A 112 -13.25 6.56 21.92
N ALA A 113 -12.43 5.52 22.07
CA ALA A 113 -12.64 4.48 23.06
C ALA A 113 -12.54 5.01 24.51
N GLU A 114 -11.59 5.91 24.77
CA GLU A 114 -11.45 6.61 26.05
C GLU A 114 -12.69 7.47 26.35
N ALA A 115 -13.12 8.30 25.40
CA ALA A 115 -14.32 9.13 25.53
C ALA A 115 -15.59 8.28 25.78
N CYS A 116 -15.78 7.19 25.02
CA CYS A 116 -16.89 6.26 25.25
C CYS A 116 -16.89 5.69 26.67
N LYS A 117 -15.71 5.36 27.21
CA LYS A 117 -15.56 4.80 28.56
C LYS A 117 -15.85 5.83 29.64
N GLU A 118 -15.42 7.07 29.45
CA GLU A 118 -15.71 8.18 30.35
C GLU A 118 -17.22 8.46 30.42
N HIS A 119 -17.91 8.51 29.28
CA HIS A 119 -19.35 8.80 29.22
C HIS A 119 -20.23 7.67 29.77
N LEU A 120 -19.82 6.40 29.63
CA LEU A 120 -20.64 5.24 30.05
C LEU A 120 -20.31 4.71 31.46
N GLY A 121 -19.23 5.19 32.08
CA GLY A 121 -18.80 4.77 33.42
C GLY A 121 -18.21 3.36 33.48
N LYS A 122 -18.02 2.83 34.70
CA LYS A 122 -17.28 1.58 34.99
C LYS A 122 -17.95 0.29 34.50
N ASN A 123 -19.15 0.34 33.93
CA ASN A 123 -19.94 -0.84 33.56
C ASN A 123 -19.75 -1.30 32.10
N TYR A 124 -18.78 -0.75 31.37
CA TYR A 124 -18.56 -1.06 29.96
C TYR A 124 -17.15 -1.61 29.71
N ASP A 125 -16.95 -2.89 30.03
CA ASP A 125 -15.67 -3.63 29.86
C ASP A 125 -15.32 -3.98 28.40
N LEU A 126 -16.16 -3.59 27.43
CA LEU A 126 -16.01 -4.01 26.03
C LEU A 126 -15.03 -3.18 25.20
N LEU A 127 -14.56 -2.03 25.70
CA LEU A 127 -13.65 -1.12 25.00
C LEU A 127 -12.36 -0.95 25.80
N ASP A 128 -11.34 -1.75 25.51
CA ASP A 128 -9.98 -1.48 25.96
C ASP A 128 -9.31 -0.53 24.95
N PRO A 129 -9.05 0.75 25.30
CA PRO A 129 -8.45 1.71 24.36
C PRO A 129 -7.09 1.26 23.83
N ARG A 130 -6.37 0.40 24.57
CA ARG A 130 -5.05 -0.10 24.15
C ARG A 130 -5.13 -0.91 22.86
N ILE A 131 -6.25 -1.59 22.61
CA ILE A 131 -6.48 -2.39 21.38
C ILE A 131 -6.52 -1.47 20.15
N TYR A 132 -7.04 -0.24 20.31
CA TYR A 132 -7.25 0.73 19.24
C TYR A 132 -6.07 1.70 19.03
N SER A 133 -4.91 1.45 19.67
CA SER A 133 -3.77 2.39 19.67
C SER A 133 -3.21 2.74 18.29
N HIS A 134 -3.50 1.91 17.28
CA HIS A 134 -3.05 2.08 15.91
C HIS A 134 -4.20 2.17 14.92
N GLU A 135 -5.44 2.21 15.43
CA GLU A 135 -6.62 2.38 14.60
C GLU A 135 -7.05 3.84 14.60
N PHE A 136 -7.47 4.28 13.42
CA PHE A 136 -8.03 5.59 13.17
C PHE A 136 -9.27 5.41 12.30
N VAL A 137 -10.21 6.34 12.39
CA VAL A 137 -11.48 6.27 11.67
C VAL A 137 -11.77 7.56 10.93
N PHE A 138 -12.13 7.45 9.65
CA PHE A 138 -12.64 8.55 8.82
C PHE A 138 -14.15 8.55 8.95
N GLU A 139 -14.74 9.74 8.97
CA GLU A 139 -16.18 9.87 8.84
C GLU A 139 -16.59 9.71 7.38
N TRP A 140 -17.62 8.90 7.15
CA TRP A 140 -18.32 8.68 5.88
C TRP A 140 -17.51 8.08 4.73
N ALA A 141 -16.38 8.67 4.37
CA ALA A 141 -15.51 8.24 3.29
C ALA A 141 -14.10 8.82 3.44
N ILE A 142 -13.12 8.12 2.87
CA ILE A 142 -11.79 8.68 2.61
C ILE A 142 -11.89 9.53 1.33
N PRO A 143 -11.48 10.82 1.34
CA PRO A 143 -11.48 11.65 0.15
C PRO A 143 -10.67 11.05 -1.00
N ASP A 144 -11.16 11.14 -2.24
CA ASP A 144 -10.55 10.51 -3.41
C ASP A 144 -9.11 10.98 -3.72
N ASN A 145 -8.74 12.15 -3.23
CA ASN A 145 -7.40 12.73 -3.41
C ASN A 145 -6.38 12.29 -2.33
N TYR A 146 -6.79 11.50 -1.34
CA TYR A 146 -5.90 11.04 -0.26
C TYR A 146 -5.22 9.68 -0.53
N PRO A 147 -5.85 8.70 -1.20
CA PRO A 147 -5.16 7.50 -1.63
C PRO A 147 -4.02 7.85 -2.58
N VAL A 148 -2.79 7.61 -2.14
CA VAL A 148 -1.58 7.84 -2.94
C VAL A 148 -1.11 6.59 -3.66
N HIS A 149 -1.48 5.41 -3.15
CA HIS A 149 -1.12 4.14 -3.74
C HIS A 149 -2.11 3.03 -3.35
N LYS A 150 -2.31 2.07 -4.25
CA LYS A 150 -3.09 0.86 -4.02
C LYS A 150 -2.31 -0.33 -4.58
N VAL A 151 -2.25 -1.41 -3.81
CA VAL A 151 -1.62 -2.66 -4.23
C VAL A 151 -2.47 -3.85 -3.81
N SER A 152 -2.61 -4.84 -4.69
CA SER A 152 -3.33 -6.07 -4.34
C SER A 152 -2.45 -7.01 -3.52
N LEU A 153 -3.05 -7.84 -2.67
CA LEU A 153 -2.32 -8.87 -1.94
C LEU A 153 -1.62 -9.85 -2.89
N GLN A 154 -2.24 -10.14 -4.04
CA GLN A 154 -1.61 -10.97 -5.07
C GLN A 154 -0.29 -10.36 -5.55
N THR A 155 -0.28 -9.06 -5.85
CA THR A 155 0.94 -8.35 -6.30
C THR A 155 2.04 -8.43 -5.24
N LEU A 156 1.72 -8.26 -3.96
CA LEU A 156 2.70 -8.41 -2.88
C LEU A 156 3.26 -9.84 -2.80
N VAL A 157 2.40 -10.85 -2.98
CA VAL A 157 2.81 -12.27 -3.01
C VAL A 157 3.71 -12.55 -4.19
N ASP A 158 3.36 -12.06 -5.39
CA ASP A 158 4.16 -12.23 -6.62
C ASP A 158 5.54 -11.58 -6.50
N ARG A 159 5.63 -10.47 -5.75
CA ARG A 159 6.91 -9.82 -5.43
C ARG A 159 7.64 -10.48 -4.26
N GLY A 160 7.07 -11.50 -3.62
CA GLY A 160 7.73 -12.30 -2.59
C GLY A 160 7.61 -11.75 -1.16
N ILE A 161 6.53 -11.04 -0.82
CA ILE A 161 6.29 -10.58 0.58
C ILE A 161 6.31 -11.74 1.59
N GLN A 162 5.95 -12.95 1.15
CA GLN A 162 5.97 -14.18 1.97
C GLN A 162 7.40 -14.70 2.19
N GLY A 163 8.31 -14.37 1.27
CA GLY A 163 9.73 -14.73 1.33
C GLY A 163 10.52 -13.93 2.36
N ILE A 164 9.92 -12.85 2.89
CA ILE A 164 10.33 -12.06 4.08
C ILE A 164 11.45 -12.70 4.87
N GLN A 165 11.08 -13.82 5.49
CA GLN A 165 11.84 -14.56 6.49
C GLN A 165 11.37 -16.04 6.58
N GLY A 166 10.68 -16.57 5.55
CA GLY A 166 10.13 -17.94 5.57
C GLY A 166 8.84 -18.12 6.39
N HIS A 167 8.05 -17.05 6.61
CA HIS A 167 6.88 -17.08 7.51
C HIS A 167 5.52 -17.13 6.84
N ASN A 168 4.62 -17.77 7.59
CA ASN A 168 3.19 -17.61 7.45
C ASN A 168 2.71 -16.45 8.35
N PHE A 169 2.49 -15.25 7.77
CA PHE A 169 1.72 -14.13 8.36
C PHE A 169 0.32 -14.55 8.90
N LEU A 170 -0.06 -15.81 8.69
CA LEU A 170 -1.31 -16.46 9.04
C LEU A 170 -1.33 -17.06 10.45
N GLN A 171 -0.18 -17.44 11.00
CA GLN A 171 -0.15 -18.27 12.21
C GLN A 171 0.13 -17.49 13.50
N MET A 172 0.74 -16.30 13.40
CA MET A 172 1.20 -15.55 14.57
C MET A 172 0.29 -14.36 14.89
N SER A 173 0.25 -13.93 16.16
CA SER A 173 -0.36 -12.65 16.53
C SER A 173 0.53 -11.49 16.03
N THR A 174 -0.01 -10.28 15.88
CA THR A 174 0.82 -9.12 15.48
C THR A 174 1.96 -8.86 16.46
N LYS A 175 1.71 -9.14 17.76
CA LYS A 175 2.72 -8.97 18.81
C LYS A 175 3.89 -9.93 18.58
N ASP A 176 3.59 -11.18 18.25
CA ASP A 176 4.62 -12.20 18.07
C ASP A 176 5.39 -11.97 16.76
N GLU A 177 4.70 -11.57 15.69
CA GLU A 177 5.32 -11.19 14.41
C GLU A 177 6.35 -10.06 14.60
N ARG A 178 5.96 -9.00 15.32
CA ARG A 178 6.86 -7.87 15.61
C ARG A 178 8.04 -8.28 16.49
N SER A 179 7.80 -9.16 17.46
CA SER A 179 8.85 -9.66 18.35
C SER A 179 9.86 -10.49 17.58
N TYR A 180 9.37 -11.33 16.67
CA TYR A 180 10.18 -12.15 15.79
C TYR A 180 11.05 -11.29 14.85
N ILE A 181 10.44 -10.37 14.10
CA ILE A 181 11.17 -9.45 13.21
C ILE A 181 12.22 -8.64 14.02
N ALA A 182 11.85 -8.17 15.21
CA ALA A 182 12.78 -7.48 16.10
C ALA A 182 13.96 -8.37 16.55
N GLY A 183 13.72 -9.67 16.77
CA GLY A 183 14.77 -10.64 17.09
C GLY A 183 15.76 -10.82 15.94
N ASN A 184 15.29 -10.82 14.70
CA ASN A 184 16.16 -10.87 13.52
C ASN A 184 16.97 -9.59 13.35
N PHE A 185 16.35 -8.42 13.52
CA PHE A 185 17.08 -7.14 13.46
C PHE A 185 18.20 -7.08 14.50
N GLN A 186 17.99 -7.61 15.69
CA GLN A 186 19.01 -7.62 16.75
C GLN A 186 20.24 -8.48 16.43
N GLN A 187 20.16 -9.38 15.44
CA GLN A 187 21.25 -10.26 15.00
C GLN A 187 22.02 -9.72 13.79
N GLN A 188 21.59 -8.59 13.23
CA GLN A 188 22.15 -7.97 12.03
C GLN A 188 22.87 -6.67 12.40
N ASP A 189 23.86 -6.28 11.61
CA ASP A 189 24.42 -4.93 11.70
C ASP A 189 23.40 -3.90 11.16
N PRO A 190 23.50 -2.61 11.53
CA PRO A 190 22.52 -1.60 11.14
C PRO A 190 22.31 -1.47 9.63
N TRP A 191 23.37 -1.63 8.83
CA TRP A 191 23.27 -1.54 7.38
C TRP A 191 22.46 -2.71 6.82
N ASP A 192 22.71 -3.93 7.30
CA ASP A 192 21.94 -5.13 6.94
C ASP A 192 20.45 -5.04 7.36
N ILE A 193 20.17 -4.44 8.53
CA ILE A 193 18.80 -4.10 8.95
C ILE A 193 18.18 -3.15 7.93
N GLY A 194 18.90 -2.08 7.58
CA GLY A 194 18.46 -1.09 6.60
C GLY A 194 18.14 -1.73 5.25
N SER A 195 19.02 -2.61 4.77
CA SER A 195 18.83 -3.37 3.54
C SER A 195 17.57 -4.24 3.60
N THR A 196 17.35 -4.97 4.70
CA THR A 196 16.14 -5.79 4.91
C THR A 196 14.87 -4.94 4.87
N LEU A 197 14.88 -3.76 5.50
CA LEU A 197 13.77 -2.80 5.48
C LEU A 197 13.51 -2.25 4.07
N GLY A 198 14.58 -1.96 3.31
CA GLY A 198 14.51 -1.57 1.91
C GLY A 198 13.84 -2.65 1.06
N VAL A 199 14.33 -3.90 1.11
CA VAL A 199 13.76 -5.05 0.38
C VAL A 199 12.27 -5.23 0.70
N PHE A 200 11.87 -5.04 1.96
CA PHE A 200 10.48 -5.09 2.36
C PHE A 200 9.64 -3.97 1.72
N ALA A 201 10.12 -2.73 1.75
CA ALA A 201 9.42 -1.59 1.16
C ALA A 201 9.24 -1.71 -0.36
N GLN A 202 10.25 -2.23 -1.07
CA GLN A 202 10.19 -2.46 -2.52
C GLN A 202 9.01 -3.32 -2.95
N LYS A 203 8.57 -4.26 -2.10
CA LYS A 203 7.46 -5.17 -2.43
C LYS A 203 6.16 -4.41 -2.68
N PHE A 204 6.01 -3.21 -2.15
CA PHE A 204 4.83 -2.37 -2.35
C PHE A 204 4.89 -1.58 -3.68
N GLY A 205 6.06 -1.40 -4.27
CA GLY A 205 6.25 -0.68 -5.54
C GLY A 205 6.65 0.78 -5.35
N VAL A 206 7.18 1.41 -6.40
CA VAL A 206 7.83 2.72 -6.37
C VAL A 206 6.87 3.86 -6.02
N ARG A 207 5.59 3.70 -6.41
CA ARG A 207 4.54 4.68 -6.08
C ARG A 207 4.06 4.59 -4.65
N ALA A 208 4.39 3.50 -3.94
CA ALA A 208 4.11 3.39 -2.52
C ALA A 208 4.99 4.39 -1.74
N PRO A 209 4.59 4.82 -0.54
CA PRO A 209 5.42 5.65 0.31
C PRO A 209 6.55 4.80 0.94
N ILE A 210 7.49 4.34 0.11
CA ILE A 210 8.53 3.34 0.45
C ILE A 210 9.39 3.75 1.65
N ASP A 211 9.73 5.04 1.74
CA ASP A 211 10.42 5.63 2.88
C ASP A 211 9.59 5.49 4.18
N TRP A 212 8.30 5.79 4.13
CA TRP A 212 7.44 5.58 5.29
C TRP A 212 7.33 4.10 5.64
N ILE A 213 7.22 3.21 4.65
CA ILE A 213 7.06 1.76 4.87
C ILE A 213 8.26 1.16 5.60
N SER A 214 9.48 1.45 5.13
CA SER A 214 10.72 0.96 5.74
C SER A 214 10.84 1.45 7.18
N HIS A 215 10.69 2.76 7.40
CA HIS A 215 10.78 3.36 8.72
C HIS A 215 9.67 2.92 9.67
N GLN A 216 8.45 2.75 9.17
CA GLN A 216 7.33 2.32 9.98
C GLN A 216 7.50 0.87 10.42
N LEU A 217 7.99 -0.02 9.55
CA LEU A 217 8.29 -1.40 9.93
C LEU A 217 9.34 -1.44 11.06
N PHE A 218 10.42 -0.64 10.95
CA PHE A 218 11.40 -0.53 12.03
C PHE A 218 10.77 -0.04 13.33
N LYS A 219 9.99 1.06 13.29
CA LYS A 219 9.30 1.62 14.48
C LYS A 219 8.28 0.66 15.10
N ASP A 220 7.66 -0.18 14.28
CA ASP A 220 6.77 -1.22 14.75
C ASP A 220 7.55 -2.25 15.56
N CYS A 221 8.77 -2.62 15.15
CA CYS A 221 9.58 -3.66 15.77
C CYS A 221 10.57 -3.17 16.84
N VAL A 222 10.97 -1.90 16.80
CA VAL A 222 11.99 -1.30 17.67
C VAL A 222 11.55 0.11 18.03
N LYS A 223 11.51 0.41 19.33
CA LYS A 223 11.30 1.79 19.81
C LYS A 223 12.67 2.41 20.02
N ALA A 224 12.97 3.50 19.33
CA ALA A 224 14.18 4.29 19.56
C ALA A 224 13.89 5.47 20.50
N LYS A 225 14.82 5.75 21.42
CA LYS A 225 14.81 6.95 22.27
C LYS A 225 16.18 7.62 22.19
N PHE A 226 16.20 8.83 21.62
CA PHE A 226 17.39 9.67 21.56
C PHE A 226 17.62 10.33 22.92
N GLU A 227 18.82 10.19 23.45
CA GLU A 227 19.24 10.81 24.72
C GLU A 227 20.58 11.50 24.51
N ASN A 228 20.70 12.75 24.94
CA ASN A 228 21.99 13.44 24.97
C ASN A 228 22.58 13.30 26.38
N ILE A 229 23.49 12.35 26.56
CA ILE A 229 24.20 12.16 27.83
C ILE A 229 25.64 12.61 27.62
N LYS A 230 26.06 13.63 28.37
CA LYS A 230 27.46 14.11 28.41
C LYS A 230 28.05 14.46 27.02
N ARG A 231 27.26 15.08 26.12
CA ARG A 231 27.65 15.43 24.74
C ARG A 231 27.91 14.24 23.82
N GLN A 232 27.43 13.06 24.17
CA GLN A 232 27.35 11.91 23.26
C GLN A 232 25.89 11.73 22.86
N ASP A 233 25.63 11.72 21.56
CA ASP A 233 24.32 11.41 21.00
C ASP A 233 24.15 9.90 21.00
N ILE A 234 23.56 9.39 22.09
CA ILE A 234 23.27 7.97 22.25
C ILE A 234 21.81 7.69 21.90
N VAL A 235 21.56 6.53 21.34
CA VAL A 235 20.22 6.04 21.00
C VAL A 235 19.97 4.76 21.79
N ARG A 236 18.92 4.77 22.62
CA ARG A 236 18.45 3.57 23.29
C ARG A 236 17.41 2.88 22.41
N LEU A 237 17.68 1.64 22.04
CA LEU A 237 16.78 0.81 21.26
C LEU A 237 16.06 -0.17 22.18
N TYR A 238 14.73 -0.21 22.11
CA TYR A 238 13.90 -1.15 22.85
C TYR A 238 13.20 -2.07 21.84
N TYR A 239 13.70 -3.30 21.71
CA TYR A 239 13.18 -4.30 20.79
C TYR A 239 11.89 -4.91 21.35
N ARG A 240 10.94 -5.27 20.47
CA ARG A 240 9.65 -5.81 20.93
C ARG A 240 9.73 -7.18 21.60
N HIS A 241 10.78 -7.94 21.36
CA HIS A 241 11.05 -9.20 22.08
C HIS A 241 11.67 -9.00 23.47
N GLY A 242 11.85 -7.76 23.93
CA GLY A 242 12.27 -7.42 25.30
C GLY A 242 13.75 -7.04 25.45
N HIS A 243 14.58 -7.22 24.42
CA HIS A 243 15.97 -6.79 24.45
C HIS A 243 16.10 -5.26 24.37
N THR A 244 17.18 -4.72 24.94
CA THR A 244 17.48 -3.29 24.92
C THR A 244 18.94 -3.09 24.61
N ASP A 245 19.23 -2.23 23.64
CA ASP A 245 20.58 -1.84 23.24
C ASP A 245 20.81 -0.35 23.41
N ILE A 246 22.09 0.01 23.52
CA ILE A 246 22.56 1.39 23.50
C ILE A 246 23.54 1.49 22.34
N VAL A 247 23.18 2.27 21.34
CA VAL A 247 23.98 2.51 20.14
C VAL A 247 24.31 3.99 20.03
N ASP A 248 25.28 4.35 19.20
CA ASP A 248 25.54 5.74 18.85
C ASP A 248 24.65 6.18 17.68
N PHE A 249 24.79 7.44 17.26
CA PHE A 249 24.06 7.97 16.11
C PHE A 249 24.48 7.31 14.78
N GLN A 250 25.69 6.76 14.67
CA GLN A 250 26.16 6.11 13.44
C GLN A 250 25.30 4.91 13.08
N PHE A 251 24.76 4.19 14.07
CA PHE A 251 23.77 3.13 13.83
C PHE A 251 22.59 3.60 12.98
N VAL A 252 22.08 4.82 13.22
CA VAL A 252 20.95 5.36 12.45
C VAL A 252 21.41 5.73 11.04
N CYS A 253 22.61 6.31 10.89
CA CYS A 253 23.18 6.61 9.58
C CYS A 253 23.37 5.35 8.73
N ASP A 254 23.93 4.28 9.29
CA ASP A 254 24.17 3.02 8.59
C ASP A 254 22.84 2.34 8.21
N LEU A 255 21.83 2.42 9.08
CA LEU A 255 20.48 1.92 8.79
C LEU A 255 19.82 2.68 7.63
N GLU A 256 19.92 4.00 7.62
CA GLU A 256 19.44 4.83 6.50
C GLU A 256 20.20 4.54 5.21
N ASP A 257 21.52 4.37 5.29
CA ASP A 257 22.37 4.03 4.14
C ASP A 257 21.99 2.68 3.53
N GLY A 258 21.72 1.67 4.37
CA GLY A 258 21.23 0.36 3.92
C GLY A 258 19.85 0.44 3.24
N ILE A 259 18.92 1.25 3.79
CA ILE A 259 17.61 1.49 3.15
C ILE A 259 17.82 2.13 1.78
N ASN A 260 18.58 3.23 1.73
CA ASN A 260 18.77 4.03 0.53
C ASN A 260 19.50 3.25 -0.57
N THR A 261 20.57 2.54 -0.22
CA THR A 261 21.33 1.71 -1.18
C THR A 261 20.43 0.66 -1.81
N THR A 262 19.70 -0.08 -0.99
CA THR A 262 18.80 -1.13 -1.49
C THR A 262 17.68 -0.56 -2.35
N LEU A 263 17.04 0.54 -1.95
CA LEU A 263 16.00 1.19 -2.77
C LEU A 263 16.57 1.77 -4.07
N TYR A 264 17.76 2.37 -4.04
CA TYR A 264 18.41 2.95 -5.20
C TYR A 264 18.87 1.88 -6.19
N ASP A 265 19.47 0.79 -5.72
CA ASP A 265 19.92 -0.32 -6.57
C ASP A 265 18.74 -0.99 -7.26
N TRP A 266 17.66 -1.24 -6.52
CA TRP A 266 16.43 -1.78 -7.10
C TRP A 266 15.84 -0.85 -8.14
N PHE A 267 15.70 0.45 -7.82
CA PHE A 267 15.15 1.41 -8.76
C PHE A 267 16.04 1.51 -9.99
N SER A 268 17.34 1.68 -9.83
CA SER A 268 18.28 1.86 -10.93
C SER A 268 18.31 0.65 -11.87
N LEU A 269 18.44 -0.57 -11.33
CA LEU A 269 18.53 -1.78 -12.16
C LEU A 269 17.20 -2.10 -12.83
N ALA A 270 16.11 -2.19 -12.05
CA ALA A 270 14.82 -2.59 -12.60
C ALA A 270 14.23 -1.53 -13.54
N PHE A 271 14.43 -0.23 -13.23
CA PHE A 271 13.94 0.85 -14.08
C PHE A 271 14.71 0.93 -15.39
N VAL A 272 16.05 0.86 -15.37
CA VAL A 272 16.85 0.94 -16.61
C VAL A 272 16.52 -0.24 -17.54
N GLU A 273 16.49 -1.46 -17.01
CA GLU A 273 16.14 -2.65 -17.81
C GLU A 273 14.73 -2.55 -18.41
N PHE A 274 13.76 -2.07 -17.61
CA PHE A 274 12.39 -1.86 -18.08
C PHE A 274 12.30 -0.78 -19.15
N MET A 275 12.95 0.36 -18.95
CA MET A 275 12.93 1.48 -19.90
C MET A 275 13.55 1.07 -21.23
N ASP A 276 14.71 0.40 -21.21
CA ASP A 276 15.36 -0.11 -22.42
C ASP A 276 14.48 -1.14 -23.17
N TRP A 277 13.77 -1.99 -22.43
CA TRP A 277 12.83 -2.94 -23.04
C TRP A 277 11.58 -2.25 -23.60
N ARG A 278 11.01 -1.29 -22.87
CA ARG A 278 9.83 -0.52 -23.29
C ARG A 278 10.15 0.28 -24.54
N ASP A 279 11.25 1.02 -24.55
CA ASP A 279 11.63 1.90 -25.65
C ASP A 279 11.88 1.07 -26.92
N ARG A 280 12.57 -0.08 -26.83
CA ARG A 280 12.70 -1.03 -27.96
C ARG A 280 11.36 -1.56 -28.46
N THR A 281 10.42 -1.82 -27.55
CA THR A 281 9.08 -2.31 -27.91
C THR A 281 8.27 -1.24 -28.62
N GLU A 282 8.29 0.00 -28.13
CA GLU A 282 7.62 1.14 -28.74
C GLU A 282 8.24 1.52 -30.09
N ASP A 283 9.57 1.49 -30.21
CA ASP A 283 10.27 1.69 -31.48
C ASP A 283 9.86 0.63 -32.51
N MET A 284 9.79 -0.65 -32.11
CA MET A 284 9.30 -1.71 -32.98
C MET A 284 7.85 -1.45 -33.43
N MET A 285 6.96 -1.01 -32.53
CA MET A 285 5.58 -0.65 -32.90
C MET A 285 5.55 0.51 -33.90
N ASN A 286 6.43 1.49 -33.75
CA ASN A 286 6.54 2.61 -34.69
C ASN A 286 7.03 2.16 -36.06
N TRP A 287 8.04 1.28 -36.11
CA TRP A 287 8.52 0.66 -37.35
C TRP A 287 7.43 -0.16 -38.03
N GLU A 288 6.66 -0.97 -37.30
CA GLU A 288 5.58 -1.75 -37.90
C GLU A 288 4.45 -0.87 -38.45
N GLN A 289 4.17 0.29 -37.85
CA GLN A 289 3.23 1.27 -38.44
C GLN A 289 3.79 1.86 -39.73
N PHE A 290 5.09 2.17 -39.75
CA PHE A 290 5.76 2.71 -40.93
C PHE A 290 5.75 1.68 -42.07
N ASP A 291 6.16 0.44 -41.81
CA ASP A 291 6.14 -0.66 -42.78
C ASP A 291 4.72 -0.93 -43.30
N CYS A 292 3.72 -0.92 -42.41
CA CYS A 292 2.32 -1.03 -42.81
C CYS A 292 1.93 0.13 -43.72
N TRP A 293 2.34 1.35 -43.42
CA TRP A 293 2.04 2.49 -44.28
C TRP A 293 2.73 2.38 -45.65
N GLU A 294 4.03 2.08 -45.70
CA GLU A 294 4.80 1.94 -46.95
C GLU A 294 4.32 0.79 -47.83
N THR A 295 3.83 -0.30 -47.22
CA THR A 295 3.26 -1.44 -47.97
C THR A 295 2.07 -1.02 -48.85
N TRP A 296 1.29 -0.02 -48.41
CA TRP A 296 0.07 0.40 -49.08
C TRP A 296 0.21 1.74 -49.81
N TYR A 297 1.15 2.59 -49.41
CA TYR A 297 1.32 3.92 -49.97
C TYR A 297 2.71 4.06 -50.55
N ASP A 298 2.78 4.10 -51.87
CA ASP A 298 3.99 4.45 -52.60
C ASP A 298 4.05 5.97 -52.77
N ILE A 299 5.25 6.53 -52.61
CA ILE A 299 5.55 7.94 -52.87
C ILE A 299 6.26 7.97 -54.22
N ASP A 300 5.64 8.61 -55.22
CA ASP A 300 6.31 8.76 -56.51
C ASP A 300 7.48 9.75 -56.47
N ASP A 301 8.25 9.83 -57.56
CA ASP A 301 9.43 10.71 -57.67
C ASP A 301 9.09 12.21 -57.46
N ASP A 302 7.82 12.59 -57.61
CA ASP A 302 7.32 13.95 -57.39
C ASP A 302 6.81 14.18 -55.95
N GLY A 303 6.90 13.18 -55.07
CA GLY A 303 6.43 13.24 -53.69
C GLY A 303 4.91 13.08 -53.54
N LEU A 304 4.20 12.70 -54.60
CA LEU A 304 2.76 12.49 -54.59
C LEU A 304 2.43 11.07 -54.14
N ARG A 305 1.46 10.98 -53.23
CA ARG A 305 1.00 9.72 -52.65
C ARG A 305 0.05 9.02 -53.61
N THR A 306 0.34 7.77 -53.93
CA THR A 306 -0.56 6.92 -54.72
C THR A 306 -1.93 6.78 -54.04
N VAL A 307 -3.01 6.99 -54.82
CA VAL A 307 -4.38 6.91 -54.31
C VAL A 307 -4.85 5.46 -54.34
N LEU A 308 -5.05 4.87 -53.16
CA LEU A 308 -5.62 3.53 -53.04
C LEU A 308 -6.99 3.42 -53.71
N SER A 309 -7.19 2.35 -54.48
CA SER A 309 -8.51 1.96 -54.97
C SER A 309 -9.44 1.59 -53.80
N ALA A 310 -10.75 1.54 -54.05
CA ALA A 310 -11.73 1.15 -53.03
C ALA A 310 -11.46 -0.25 -52.43
N LYS A 311 -10.97 -1.18 -53.24
CA LYS A 311 -10.63 -2.54 -52.79
C LYS A 311 -9.38 -2.54 -51.90
N GLU A 312 -8.34 -1.78 -52.27
CA GLU A 312 -7.12 -1.68 -51.48
C GLU A 312 -7.35 -0.94 -50.16
N LYS A 313 -8.21 0.09 -50.14
CA LYS A 313 -8.61 0.74 -48.89
C LYS A 313 -9.19 -0.25 -47.88
N VAL A 314 -10.08 -1.15 -48.32
CA VAL A 314 -10.67 -2.17 -47.42
C VAL A 314 -9.61 -3.13 -46.88
N LEU A 315 -8.62 -3.50 -47.70
CA LEU A 315 -7.54 -4.39 -47.28
C LEU A 315 -6.54 -3.67 -46.35
N TYR A 316 -6.21 -2.41 -46.63
CA TYR A 316 -5.40 -1.55 -45.77
C TYR A 316 -6.02 -1.40 -44.39
N GLU A 317 -7.31 -1.04 -44.30
CA GLU A 317 -7.98 -0.88 -43.01
C GLU A 317 -7.98 -2.20 -42.22
N ARG A 318 -8.18 -3.35 -42.88
CA ARG A 318 -8.06 -4.65 -42.21
C ARG A 318 -6.65 -4.90 -41.66
N ALA A 319 -5.61 -4.67 -42.47
CA ALA A 319 -4.23 -4.87 -42.03
C ALA A 319 -3.86 -3.93 -40.88
N LYS A 320 -4.33 -2.69 -40.94
CA LYS A 320 -4.17 -1.69 -39.88
C LYS A 320 -4.89 -2.09 -38.61
N ASP A 321 -6.12 -2.59 -38.69
CA ASP A 321 -6.88 -3.08 -37.53
C ASP A 321 -6.17 -4.26 -36.84
N GLU A 322 -5.64 -5.21 -37.62
CA GLU A 322 -4.85 -6.33 -37.12
C GLU A 322 -3.56 -5.85 -36.42
N LEU A 323 -2.87 -4.87 -37.01
CA LEU A 323 -1.67 -4.26 -36.42
C LEU A 323 -2.00 -3.52 -35.11
N LEU A 324 -3.08 -2.73 -35.08
CA LEU A 324 -3.51 -2.01 -33.89
C LEU A 324 -3.88 -2.97 -32.75
N ALA A 325 -4.53 -4.10 -33.05
CA ALA A 325 -4.83 -5.12 -32.06
C ALA A 325 -3.55 -5.75 -31.47
N LYS A 326 -2.52 -5.98 -32.30
CA LYS A 326 -1.20 -6.44 -31.84
C LYS A 326 -0.52 -5.41 -30.95
N HIS A 327 -0.54 -4.13 -31.33
CA HIS A 327 0.02 -3.02 -30.55
C HIS A 327 -0.67 -2.85 -29.21
N GLU A 328 -1.98 -3.04 -29.15
CA GLU A 328 -2.71 -2.98 -27.88
C GLU A 328 -2.25 -4.08 -26.91
N LYS A 329 -1.98 -5.29 -27.42
CA LYS A 329 -1.40 -6.36 -26.61
C LYS A 329 -0.02 -5.99 -26.08
N MET A 330 0.85 -5.41 -26.92
CA MET A 330 2.19 -4.97 -26.49
C MET A 330 2.14 -3.88 -25.41
N ARG A 331 1.22 -2.91 -25.54
CA ARG A 331 1.00 -1.90 -24.48
C ARG A 331 0.50 -2.52 -23.18
N ALA A 332 -0.40 -3.50 -23.27
CA ALA A 332 -0.86 -4.24 -22.11
C ALA A 332 0.28 -5.03 -21.44
N ASP A 333 1.21 -5.60 -22.23
CA ASP A 333 2.41 -6.27 -21.72
C ASP A 333 3.37 -5.27 -21.05
N ILE A 334 3.54 -4.07 -21.62
CA ILE A 334 4.32 -2.97 -21.00
C ILE A 334 3.73 -2.57 -19.66
N GLU A 335 2.43 -2.34 -19.59
CA GLU A 335 1.75 -1.97 -18.35
C GLU A 335 1.83 -3.11 -17.32
N ALA A 336 1.65 -4.36 -17.75
CA ALA A 336 1.77 -5.52 -16.87
C ALA A 336 3.19 -5.63 -16.27
N GLU A 337 4.22 -5.38 -17.07
CA GLU A 337 5.60 -5.41 -16.61
C GLU A 337 5.92 -4.24 -15.69
N ALA A 338 5.45 -3.03 -16.01
CA ALA A 338 5.53 -1.86 -15.14
C ALA A 338 4.92 -2.16 -13.76
N VAL A 339 3.70 -2.72 -13.74
CA VAL A 339 3.04 -3.16 -12.51
C VAL A 339 3.85 -4.25 -11.82
N ARG A 340 4.44 -5.21 -12.53
CA ARG A 340 5.23 -6.30 -11.93
C ARG A 340 6.42 -5.76 -11.14
N ILE A 341 7.22 -4.87 -11.75
CA ILE A 341 8.40 -4.26 -11.12
C ILE A 341 8.04 -3.13 -10.15
N GLY A 342 6.81 -2.62 -10.23
CA GLY A 342 6.23 -1.67 -9.30
C GLY A 342 6.29 -0.21 -9.72
N LEU A 343 6.29 0.09 -11.02
CA LEU A 343 6.20 1.44 -11.58
C LEU A 343 4.78 2.00 -11.68
#